data_AF-A0A1W0WGJ7-F1
#
_entry.id   AF-A0A1W0WGJ7-F1
#
_cell.length_a   1.000
_cell.length_b   1.000
_cell.length_c   1.000
_cell.angle_alpha   90.00
_cell.angle_beta   90.00
_cell.angle_gamma   90.00
#
_symmetry.space_group_name_H-M   'P 1'
#
loop_
_entity.id
_entity.type
_entity.pdbx_description
1 polymer ?
#
loop_
_entity_poly.entity_id
_entity_poly.type
_entity_poly.pdbx_seq_one_letter_code
_entity_poly.pdbx_strand_id
1 'polypeptide(L)'
;MATLYLGSRPVVFVKDLETIKKMAHADEYTGRPLSVRDDFFQRKGLIFTDGDEAWTKEGRFALTTLRNFGMGKTWLQDLIVEEAQELVADLRNTLAKPVNPMQYLSSTIANVVCAISLGKRFSHEDENSPRLSTLISETVKPPRRTFWWSTFPSCVLCPSHGSVNAIRPG
;
A
#
# COMPACT_ATOMS: atom_id res chain seq x y z
N MET A 1 14.30 23.01 -7.33
CA MET A 1 14.91 22.14 -6.32
C MET A 1 15.02 22.92 -5.01
N ALA A 2 14.68 22.32 -3.87
CA ALA A 2 14.88 22.89 -2.54
C ALA A 2 15.35 21.79 -1.59
N THR A 3 16.30 22.08 -0.70
CA THR A 3 16.81 21.08 0.26
C THR A 3 16.38 21.46 1.66
N LEU A 4 15.75 20.51 2.37
CA LEU A 4 15.35 20.65 3.77
C LEU A 4 15.96 19.51 4.58
N TYR A 5 16.33 19.77 5.82
CA TYR A 5 16.79 18.74 6.74
C TYR A 5 15.60 18.21 7.54
N LEU A 6 15.29 16.93 7.36
CA LEU A 6 14.36 16.21 8.24
C LEU A 6 15.20 15.46 9.28
N GLY A 7 15.34 16.08 10.46
CA GLY A 7 16.24 15.57 11.50
C GLY A 7 17.70 15.63 11.01
N SER A 8 18.40 14.50 11.05
CA SER A 8 19.77 14.39 10.52
C SER A 8 19.82 14.08 9.02
N ARG A 9 18.67 13.87 8.35
CA ARG A 9 18.62 13.41 6.96
C ARG A 9 18.33 14.59 6.01
N PRO A 10 19.23 14.93 5.07
CA PRO A 10 18.92 15.91 4.04
C PRO A 10 17.91 15.33 3.05
N VAL A 11 16.87 16.09 2.75
CA VAL A 11 15.82 15.74 1.79
C VAL A 11 15.75 16.80 0.71
N VAL A 12 15.84 16.36 -0.53
CA VAL A 12 15.79 17.22 -1.71
C VAL A 12 14.41 17.14 -2.33
N PHE A 13 13.72 18.28 -2.40
CA PHE A 13 12.45 18.45 -3.08
C PHE A 13 12.67 18.90 -4.52
N VAL A 14 12.14 18.12 -5.44
CA VAL A 14 12.17 18.39 -6.88
C VAL A 14 10.77 18.79 -7.31
N LYS A 15 10.66 19.92 -8.01
CA LYS A 15 9.35 20.52 -8.38
C LYS A 15 9.11 20.52 -9.88
N ASP A 16 10.16 20.43 -10.67
CA ASP A 16 10.13 20.58 -12.11
C ASP A 16 10.04 19.22 -12.80
N LEU A 17 9.13 19.13 -13.77
CA LEU A 17 8.79 17.87 -14.43
C LEU A 17 9.98 17.28 -15.21
N GLU A 18 10.82 18.12 -15.79
CA GLU A 18 11.99 17.67 -16.56
C GLU A 18 12.99 16.94 -15.65
N THR A 19 13.32 17.50 -14.49
CA THR A 19 14.21 16.82 -13.53
C THR A 19 13.54 15.58 -12.95
N ILE A 20 12.24 15.60 -12.64
CA ILE A 20 11.52 14.41 -12.17
C ILE A 20 11.63 13.27 -13.18
N LYS A 21 11.44 13.55 -14.48
CA LYS A 21 11.59 12.55 -15.54
C LYS A 21 13.02 12.02 -15.64
N LYS A 22 14.03 12.91 -15.61
CA LYS A 22 15.45 12.52 -15.64
C LYS A 22 15.79 11.60 -14.47
N MET A 23 15.33 11.94 -13.27
CA MET A 23 15.57 11.13 -12.07
C MET A 23 14.83 9.79 -12.10
N ALA A 24 13.59 9.75 -12.60
CA ALA A 24 12.81 8.51 -12.70
C ALA A 24 13.40 7.48 -13.67
N HIS A 25 14.25 7.91 -14.61
CA HIS A 25 14.93 7.03 -15.58
C HIS A 25 16.39 6.75 -15.25
N ALA A 26 16.94 7.32 -14.19
CA ALA A 26 18.34 7.13 -13.81
C ALA A 26 18.45 6.13 -12.66
N ASP A 27 19.30 5.11 -12.84
CA ASP A 27 19.51 4.02 -11.88
C ASP A 27 20.04 4.53 -10.52
N GLU A 28 20.72 5.68 -10.52
CA GLU A 28 21.24 6.34 -9.32
C GLU A 28 20.15 6.74 -8.31
N TYR A 29 18.90 6.86 -8.74
CA TYR A 29 17.77 7.27 -7.90
C TYR A 29 16.77 6.12 -7.61
N THR A 30 17.15 4.86 -7.85
CA THR A 30 16.28 3.70 -7.60
C THR A 30 16.25 3.27 -6.14
N GLY A 31 17.16 3.77 -5.30
CA GLY A 31 17.28 3.39 -3.89
C GLY A 31 16.03 3.68 -3.04
N ARG A 32 15.83 2.91 -1.97
CA ARG A 32 14.74 3.10 -1.00
C ARG A 32 15.27 3.54 0.38
N PRO A 33 14.87 4.72 0.88
CA PRO A 33 15.33 5.19 2.18
C PRO A 33 14.80 4.31 3.31
N LEU A 34 15.64 4.09 4.34
CA LEU A 34 15.23 3.37 5.55
C LEU A 34 13.96 3.96 6.17
N SER A 35 12.97 3.10 6.44
CA SER A 35 11.68 3.45 7.02
C SER A 35 11.47 2.73 8.36
N VAL A 36 10.66 3.31 9.26
CA VAL A 36 10.17 2.62 10.46
C VAL A 36 9.34 1.37 10.15
N ARG A 37 8.93 1.22 8.88
CA ARG A 37 8.22 0.03 8.37
C ARG A 37 9.16 -1.11 8.02
N ASP A 38 10.47 -0.86 7.94
CA ASP A 38 11.45 -1.85 7.53
C ASP A 38 11.58 -2.98 8.55
N ASP A 39 11.39 -2.73 9.84
CA ASP A 39 11.40 -3.79 10.87
C ASP A 39 10.25 -4.78 10.68
N PHE A 40 9.09 -4.28 10.25
CA PHE A 40 7.90 -5.10 10.03
C PHE A 40 7.96 -5.84 8.68
N PHE A 41 8.32 -5.14 7.60
CA PHE A 41 8.37 -5.70 6.24
C PHE A 41 9.72 -6.33 5.88
N GLN A 42 10.72 -6.22 6.74
CA GLN A 42 12.08 -6.73 6.56
C GLN A 42 12.75 -6.26 5.26
N ARG A 43 12.38 -5.07 4.75
CA ARG A 43 12.79 -4.56 3.41
C ARG A 43 12.60 -5.58 2.28
N LYS A 44 11.48 -6.31 2.30
CA LYS A 44 11.08 -7.26 1.26
C LYS A 44 9.87 -6.74 0.48
N GLY A 45 9.61 -7.35 -0.67
CA GLY A 45 8.51 -6.96 -1.55
C GLY A 45 8.81 -5.71 -2.36
N LEU A 46 8.02 -5.47 -3.41
CA LEU A 46 8.35 -4.47 -4.44
C LEU A 46 8.47 -3.02 -3.94
N ILE A 47 7.80 -2.66 -2.85
CA ILE A 47 7.71 -1.28 -2.34
C ILE A 47 8.91 -0.93 -1.46
N PHE A 48 9.32 -1.85 -0.58
CA PHE A 48 10.33 -1.60 0.47
C PHE A 48 11.68 -2.24 0.17
N THR A 49 11.75 -3.19 -0.78
CA THR A 49 13.01 -3.77 -1.24
C THR A 49 13.92 -2.69 -1.84
N ASP A 50 15.19 -2.77 -1.47
CA ASP A 50 16.26 -1.91 -1.94
C ASP A 50 17.31 -2.75 -2.64
N GLY A 51 17.89 -2.22 -3.71
CA GLY A 51 18.82 -2.93 -4.58
C GLY A 51 18.16 -3.56 -5.81
N ASP A 52 18.88 -3.45 -6.93
CA ASP A 52 18.35 -3.75 -8.25
C ASP A 52 18.01 -5.23 -8.44
N GLU A 53 18.80 -6.17 -7.91
CA GLU A 53 18.59 -7.59 -8.18
C GLU A 53 17.29 -8.12 -7.56
N ALA A 54 17.07 -7.84 -6.28
CA ALA A 54 15.88 -8.28 -5.56
C ALA A 54 14.62 -7.58 -6.09
N TRP A 55 14.69 -6.26 -6.30
CA TRP A 55 13.57 -5.49 -6.87
C TRP A 55 13.23 -5.94 -8.29
N THR A 56 14.24 -6.19 -9.14
CA THR A 56 14.04 -6.69 -10.51
C THR A 56 13.42 -8.07 -10.51
N LYS A 57 13.88 -8.99 -9.65
CA LYS A 57 13.34 -10.35 -9.56
C LYS A 57 11.88 -10.34 -9.11
N GLU A 58 11.57 -9.63 -8.04
CA GLU A 58 10.20 -9.48 -7.54
C GLU A 58 9.29 -8.77 -8.54
N GLY A 59 9.78 -7.71 -9.19
CA GLY A 59 9.05 -6.97 -10.22
C GLY A 59 8.72 -7.81 -11.44
N ARG A 60 9.70 -8.57 -11.97
CA ARG A 60 9.46 -9.51 -13.08
C ARG A 60 8.46 -10.60 -12.69
N PHE A 61 8.60 -11.16 -11.48
CA PHE A 61 7.66 -12.15 -10.98
C PHE A 61 6.23 -11.60 -10.90
N ALA A 62 6.04 -10.43 -10.29
CA ALA A 62 4.75 -9.79 -10.14
C ALA A 62 4.11 -9.45 -11.49
N LEU A 63 4.83 -8.79 -12.40
CA LEU A 63 4.34 -8.44 -13.73
C LEU A 63 3.98 -9.66 -14.57
N THR A 64 4.84 -10.70 -14.53
CA THR A 64 4.58 -11.94 -15.26
C THR A 64 3.35 -12.66 -14.72
N THR A 65 3.22 -12.74 -13.40
CA THR A 65 2.06 -13.33 -12.72
C THR A 65 0.79 -12.54 -13.08
N LEU A 66 0.81 -11.21 -12.96
CA LEU A 66 -0.33 -10.36 -13.32
C LEU A 66 -0.74 -10.53 -14.79
N ARG A 67 0.21 -10.62 -15.73
CA ARG A 67 -0.08 -10.83 -17.17
C ARG A 67 -0.63 -12.23 -17.46
N ASN A 68 -0.14 -13.24 -16.76
CA ASN A 68 -0.55 -14.63 -16.96
C ASN A 68 -1.95 -14.86 -16.39
N PHE A 69 -2.19 -14.38 -15.18
CA PHE A 69 -3.47 -14.55 -14.52
C PHE A 69 -4.48 -13.54 -15.04
N GLY A 70 -4.31 -12.22 -14.86
CA GLY A 70 -5.42 -11.27 -15.08
C GLY A 70 -5.26 -10.30 -16.24
N MET A 71 -4.15 -9.58 -16.29
CA MET A 71 -3.99 -8.39 -17.14
C MET A 71 -4.08 -8.75 -18.63
N GLY A 72 -5.06 -8.15 -19.31
CA GLY A 72 -5.34 -8.39 -20.74
C GLY A 72 -6.10 -9.68 -21.04
N LYS A 73 -6.65 -10.36 -20.02
CA LYS A 73 -7.52 -11.53 -20.18
C LYS A 73 -8.99 -11.13 -20.06
N THR A 74 -9.85 -11.75 -20.86
CA THR A 74 -11.30 -11.48 -20.86
C THR A 74 -11.94 -11.75 -19.51
N TRP A 75 -11.55 -12.83 -18.81
CA TRP A 75 -12.14 -13.15 -17.50
C TRP A 75 -11.95 -12.05 -16.45
N LEU A 76 -10.82 -11.32 -16.49
CA LEU A 76 -10.60 -10.22 -15.55
C LEU A 76 -11.51 -9.03 -15.89
N GLN A 77 -11.73 -8.78 -17.18
CA GLN A 77 -12.71 -7.78 -17.60
C GLN A 77 -14.12 -8.18 -17.13
N ASP A 78 -14.52 -9.43 -17.35
CA ASP A 78 -15.83 -9.93 -16.92
C ASP A 78 -15.99 -9.80 -15.40
N LEU A 79 -14.96 -10.14 -14.63
CA LEU A 79 -14.92 -9.94 -13.18
C LEU A 79 -15.11 -8.46 -12.79
N ILE A 80 -14.38 -7.55 -13.44
CA ILE A 80 -14.49 -6.11 -13.13
C ILE A 80 -15.90 -5.60 -13.42
N VAL A 81 -16.52 -6.08 -14.50
CA VAL A 81 -17.90 -5.72 -14.86
C VAL A 81 -18.89 -6.27 -13.84
N GLU A 82 -18.72 -7.52 -13.40
CA GLU A 82 -19.54 -8.17 -12.36
C GLU A 82 -19.48 -7.38 -11.04
N GLU A 83 -18.28 -7.11 -10.55
CA GLU A 83 -18.04 -6.34 -9.32
C GLU A 83 -18.59 -4.90 -9.41
N ALA A 84 -18.52 -4.28 -10.60
CA ALA A 84 -19.11 -2.96 -10.84
C ALA A 84 -20.65 -3.00 -10.83
N GLN A 85 -21.27 -4.08 -11.32
CA GLN A 85 -22.72 -4.27 -11.25
C GLN A 85 -23.20 -4.45 -9.82
N GLU A 86 -22.48 -5.25 -9.02
CA GLU A 86 -22.75 -5.42 -7.59
C GLU A 86 -22.64 -4.10 -6.84
N LEU A 87 -21.57 -3.33 -7.08
CA LEU A 87 -21.41 -1.98 -6.51
C LEU A 87 -22.62 -1.08 -6.80
N VAL A 88 -23.13 -1.09 -8.03
CA VAL A 88 -24.32 -0.30 -8.40
C VAL A 88 -25.57 -0.80 -7.70
N ALA A 89 -25.73 -2.12 -7.52
CA ALA A 89 -26.84 -2.70 -6.77
C ALA A 89 -26.80 -2.29 -5.29
N ASP A 90 -25.64 -2.38 -4.64
CA ASP A 90 -25.40 -1.94 -3.26
C ASP A 90 -25.75 -0.48 -3.05
N LEU A 91 -25.31 0.39 -3.97
CA LEU A 91 -25.62 1.82 -3.92
C LEU A 91 -27.12 2.08 -4.11
N ARG A 92 -27.82 1.33 -4.97
CA ARG A 92 -29.29 1.46 -5.11
C ARG A 92 -30.02 1.03 -3.84
N ASN A 93 -29.53 0.00 -3.16
CA ASN A 93 -30.13 -0.53 -1.93
C ASN A 93 -30.01 0.42 -0.72
N THR A 94 -29.19 1.47 -0.79
CA THR A 94 -29.08 2.46 0.29
C THR A 94 -30.24 3.46 0.34
N LEU A 95 -31.24 3.34 -0.55
CA LEU A 95 -32.51 4.08 -0.52
C LEU A 95 -32.32 5.61 -0.36
N ALA A 96 -31.37 6.17 -1.12
CA ALA A 96 -31.01 7.59 -1.12
C ALA A 96 -30.47 8.16 0.21
N LYS A 97 -30.01 7.30 1.13
CA LYS A 97 -29.29 7.75 2.32
C LYS A 97 -27.90 8.30 1.94
N PRO A 98 -27.38 9.30 2.67
CA PRO A 98 -26.00 9.72 2.50
C PRO A 98 -25.06 8.55 2.81
N VAL A 99 -24.18 8.24 1.86
CA VAL A 99 -23.18 7.17 1.97
C VAL A 99 -21.78 7.70 1.70
N ASN A 100 -20.77 7.05 2.27
CA ASN A 100 -19.39 7.31 1.91
C ASN A 100 -18.98 6.40 0.73
N PRO A 101 -18.84 6.93 -0.51
CA PRO A 101 -18.55 6.10 -1.67
C PRO A 101 -17.21 5.38 -1.59
N MET A 102 -16.25 5.90 -0.80
CA MET A 102 -14.94 5.28 -0.66
C MET A 102 -15.02 3.90 0.02
N GLN A 103 -16.00 3.67 0.90
CA GLN A 103 -16.14 2.37 1.57
C GLN A 103 -16.55 1.28 0.58
N TYR A 104 -17.54 1.58 -0.27
CA TYR A 104 -18.01 0.67 -1.31
C TYR A 104 -16.93 0.43 -2.36
N LEU A 105 -16.33 1.51 -2.88
CA LEU A 105 -15.25 1.40 -3.87
C LEU A 105 -14.05 0.62 -3.35
N SER A 106 -13.64 0.83 -2.10
CA SER A 106 -12.50 0.13 -1.52
C SER A 106 -12.76 -1.37 -1.40
N SER A 107 -14.00 -1.77 -1.05
CA SER A 107 -14.41 -3.17 -0.99
C SER A 107 -14.38 -3.83 -2.36
N THR A 108 -15.02 -3.21 -3.36
CA THR A 108 -15.07 -3.71 -4.74
C THR A 108 -13.66 -3.84 -5.35
N ILE A 109 -12.80 -2.83 -5.17
CA ILE A 109 -11.41 -2.90 -5.65
C ILE A 109 -10.63 -4.00 -4.92
N ALA A 110 -10.81 -4.14 -3.60
CA ALA A 110 -10.16 -5.19 -2.83
C ALA A 110 -10.58 -6.58 -3.30
N ASN A 111 -11.84 -6.80 -3.66
CA ASN A 111 -12.34 -8.05 -4.21
C ASN A 111 -11.68 -8.40 -5.54
N VAL A 112 -11.59 -7.45 -6.48
CA VAL A 112 -10.87 -7.66 -7.75
C VAL A 112 -9.40 -8.03 -7.50
N VAL A 113 -8.72 -7.32 -6.58
CA VAL A 113 -7.32 -7.61 -6.23
C VAL A 113 -7.19 -9.00 -5.57
N CYS A 114 -8.10 -9.38 -4.67
CA CYS A 114 -8.12 -10.69 -4.02
C CYS A 114 -8.41 -11.81 -5.02
N ALA A 115 -9.28 -11.58 -6.00
CA ALA A 115 -9.54 -12.56 -7.04
C ALA A 115 -8.29 -12.83 -7.88
N ILE A 116 -7.52 -11.79 -8.23
CA ILE A 116 -6.28 -11.94 -9.00
C ILE A 116 -5.16 -12.58 -8.16
N SER A 117 -5.02 -12.19 -6.90
CA SER A 117 -3.89 -12.57 -6.05
C SER A 117 -4.11 -13.87 -5.26
N LEU A 118 -5.33 -14.10 -4.76
CA LEU A 118 -5.70 -15.23 -3.91
C LEU A 118 -6.61 -16.24 -4.61
N GLY A 119 -7.12 -15.92 -5.81
CA GLY A 119 -8.08 -16.75 -6.53
C GLY A 119 -9.45 -16.84 -5.86
N LYS A 120 -9.75 -15.92 -4.92
CA LYS A 120 -10.99 -15.91 -4.14
C LYS A 120 -11.59 -14.51 -4.11
N ARG A 121 -12.92 -14.47 -4.12
CA ARG A 121 -13.73 -13.27 -3.93
C ARG A 121 -14.31 -13.33 -2.51
N PHE A 122 -14.38 -12.21 -1.81
CA PHE A 122 -15.12 -12.14 -0.56
C PHE A 122 -16.52 -11.62 -0.88
N SER A 123 -17.55 -12.29 -0.39
CA SER A 123 -18.91 -11.77 -0.55
C SER A 123 -18.99 -10.40 0.15
N HIS A 124 -19.74 -9.46 -0.44
CA HIS A 124 -20.08 -8.20 0.23
C HIS A 124 -20.81 -8.43 1.56
N GLU A 125 -21.40 -9.62 1.75
CA GLU A 125 -22.08 -10.05 2.98
C GLU A 125 -21.19 -10.87 3.94
N ASP A 126 -19.97 -11.26 3.53
CA ASP A 126 -19.07 -12.01 4.39
C ASP A 126 -18.50 -11.11 5.48
N GLU A 127 -18.62 -11.53 6.74
CA GLU A 127 -18.10 -10.84 7.93
C GLU A 127 -16.57 -10.55 7.83
N ASN A 128 -15.86 -11.32 7.00
CA ASN A 128 -14.42 -11.19 6.76
C ASN A 128 -14.04 -10.10 5.74
N SER A 129 -14.94 -9.67 4.84
CA SER A 129 -14.67 -8.62 3.85
C SER A 129 -14.43 -7.23 4.47
N PRO A 130 -15.32 -6.72 5.37
CA PRO A 130 -15.07 -5.45 6.05
C PRO A 130 -13.85 -5.53 6.97
N ARG A 131 -13.55 -6.70 7.53
CA ARG A 131 -12.35 -6.92 8.35
C ARG A 131 -11.08 -6.80 7.50
N LEU A 132 -11.01 -7.43 6.34
CA LEU A 132 -9.85 -7.37 5.46
C LEU A 132 -9.61 -5.94 4.96
N SER A 133 -10.66 -5.26 4.49
CA SER A 133 -10.55 -3.86 4.05
C SER A 133 -10.12 -2.92 5.17
N THR A 134 -10.60 -3.16 6.41
CA THR A 134 -10.16 -2.43 7.60
C THR A 134 -8.66 -2.64 7.86
N LEU A 135 -8.20 -3.90 7.89
CA LEU A 135 -6.79 -4.24 8.11
C LEU A 135 -5.87 -3.65 7.03
N ILE A 136 -6.28 -3.71 5.76
CA ILE A 136 -5.54 -3.07 4.65
C ILE A 136 -5.47 -1.55 4.87
N SER A 137 -6.59 -0.91 5.23
CA SER A 137 -6.63 0.54 5.46
C SER A 137 -5.77 0.98 6.65
N GLU A 138 -5.70 0.17 7.71
CA GLU A 138 -4.86 0.40 8.88
C GLU A 138 -3.37 0.25 8.56
N THR A 139 -3.02 -0.70 7.69
CA THR A 139 -1.64 -0.92 7.24
C THR A 139 -1.13 0.24 6.37
N VAL A 140 -2.00 0.81 5.54
CA VAL A 140 -1.67 1.94 4.65
C VAL A 140 -1.52 3.24 5.45
N LYS A 141 -2.33 3.45 6.49
CA LYS A 141 -2.25 4.64 7.35
C LYS A 141 -0.99 4.52 8.22
N PRO A 142 0.03 5.35 7.98
CA PRO A 142 1.17 5.34 8.87
C PRO A 142 0.69 5.79 10.27
N PRO A 143 1.06 5.10 11.36
CA PRO A 143 0.75 5.58 12.71
C PRO A 143 1.14 7.05 12.82
N ARG A 144 0.29 7.91 13.42
CA ARG A 144 0.55 9.38 13.51
C ARG A 144 1.95 9.73 14.04
N ARG A 145 2.53 8.81 14.82
CA ARG A 145 3.85 8.91 15.39
C ARG A 145 4.99 8.59 14.41
N THR A 146 4.77 7.79 13.37
CA THR A 146 5.82 7.34 12.42
C THR A 146 6.70 8.45 11.87
N PHE A 147 6.16 9.64 11.62
CA PHE A 147 6.96 10.77 11.14
C PHE A 147 8.07 11.16 12.12
N TRP A 148 7.75 11.26 13.41
CA TRP A 148 8.75 11.59 14.43
C TRP A 148 9.74 10.43 14.63
N TRP A 149 9.28 9.20 14.50
CA TRP A 149 10.08 8.00 14.71
C TRP A 149 11.02 7.74 13.53
N SER A 150 10.61 8.13 12.30
CA SER A 150 11.43 8.05 11.10
C SER A 150 12.43 9.20 11.00
N THR A 151 12.06 10.39 11.49
CA THR A 151 12.91 11.59 11.47
C THR A 151 13.92 11.58 12.62
N PHE A 152 13.52 11.09 13.79
CA PHE A 152 14.33 10.98 15.00
C PHE A 152 14.23 9.55 15.57
N PRO A 153 15.06 8.61 15.11
CA PRO A 153 15.04 7.22 15.59
C PRO A 153 15.25 7.11 17.11
N SER A 154 15.95 8.06 17.73
CA SER A 154 16.11 8.14 19.19
C SER A 154 14.79 8.31 19.94
N CYS A 155 13.73 8.83 19.30
CA CYS A 155 12.40 8.92 19.91
C CYS A 155 11.73 7.55 20.11
N VAL A 156 12.22 6.49 19.45
CA VAL A 156 11.77 5.10 19.67
C VAL A 156 12.11 4.63 21.09
N LEU A 157 13.19 5.17 21.67
CA LEU A 157 13.65 4.83 23.02
C LEU A 157 12.91 5.59 24.12
N CYS A 158 12.04 6.54 23.77
CA CYS A 158 11.30 7.33 24.74
C CYS A 158 10.05 6.54 25.19
N PRO A 159 9.96 6.08 26.46
CA PRO A 159 8.80 5.34 26.92
C PRO A 159 7.59 6.28 26.88
N SER A 160 6.62 6.03 26.00
CA SER A 160 5.37 6.78 26.05
C SER A 160 4.65 6.41 27.35
N HIS A 161 4.42 7.38 28.23
CA HIS A 161 3.49 7.24 29.34
C HIS A 161 2.13 6.84 28.79
N GLY A 162 1.77 5.57 28.97
CA GLY A 162 0.48 4.97 28.59
C GLY A 162 0.58 3.89 27.52
N SER A 163 0.65 2.64 28.00
CA SER A 163 0.16 1.39 27.35
C SER A 163 0.89 0.98 26.05
N VAL A 164 1.56 -0.17 25.90
CA VAL A 164 1.21 -1.55 26.27
C VAL A 164 2.50 -2.38 26.34
N ASN A 165 2.51 -3.36 27.26
CA ASN A 165 3.54 -4.36 27.50
C ASN A 165 4.03 -5.14 26.27
N ALA A 166 5.28 -5.62 26.39
CA ALA A 166 5.96 -6.70 25.66
C ALA A 166 6.19 -6.41 24.16
N ILE A 167 7.43 -6.40 23.66
CA ILE A 167 8.25 -7.60 23.46
C ILE A 167 9.73 -7.20 23.56
N ARG A 168 10.49 -7.83 24.48
CA ARG A 168 11.95 -7.93 24.39
C ARG A 168 12.29 -9.26 23.72
N PRO A 169 13.14 -9.32 22.68
CA PRO A 169 13.92 -10.51 22.41
C PRO A 169 15.07 -10.59 23.42
N GLY A 170 15.44 -11.81 23.82
CA GLY A 170 16.38 -12.11 24.90
C GLY A 170 17.81 -11.65 24.69
#